data_AF-A0A7S3MM66-F1
#
_entry.id   AF-A0A7S3MM66-F1
#
_cell.length_a   1.000
_cell.length_b   1.000
_cell.length_c   1.000
_cell.angle_alpha   90.00
_cell.angle_beta   90.00
_cell.angle_gamma   90.00
#
_symmetry.space_group_name_H-M   'P 1'
#
loop_
_entity.id
_entity.type
_entity.pdbx_description
1 polymer ?
#
loop_
_entity_poly.entity_id
_entity_poly.type
_entity_poly.pdbx_seq_one_letter_code
_entity_poly.pdbx_strand_id
1 'polypeptide(L)'
;MEAYGLSETSGAVTVSHPQDPISGTVGGPIKHCAIRLKDLPDMDYRITDKPYPRGEICMRSPCITPGYFMRPDKTAEAIDSEGFLHSGDVGVIFPNGAIKILDRSKNIFKLSQGE
;
A
#
# COMPACT_ATOMS: atom_id res chain seq x y z
N MET A 1 -9.03 -9.73 -13.52
CA MET A 1 -8.45 -10.15 -12.24
C MET A 1 -7.29 -9.23 -12.02
N GLU A 2 -7.37 -8.42 -10.98
CA GLU A 2 -6.34 -7.44 -10.63
C GLU A 2 -5.54 -7.98 -9.44
N ALA A 3 -4.25 -7.70 -9.42
CA ALA A 3 -3.36 -8.05 -8.33
C ALA A 3 -2.35 -6.92 -8.13
N TYR A 4 -1.98 -6.68 -6.88
CA TYR A 4 -1.01 -5.64 -6.54
C TYR A 4 0.09 -6.18 -5.62
N GLY A 5 1.31 -5.73 -5.88
CA GLY A 5 2.53 -6.04 -5.17
C GLY A 5 3.69 -5.19 -5.68
N LEU A 6 4.84 -5.30 -5.02
CA LEU A 6 6.08 -4.63 -5.35
C LEU A 6 7.17 -5.67 -5.62
N SER A 7 8.32 -5.24 -6.14
CA SER A 7 9.49 -6.12 -6.23
C SER A 7 9.90 -6.64 -4.85
N GLU A 8 9.77 -5.81 -3.83
CA GLU A 8 10.04 -6.11 -2.43
C GLU A 8 9.06 -7.12 -1.81
N THR A 9 7.93 -7.42 -2.46
CA THR A 9 6.95 -8.40 -1.96
C THR A 9 7.04 -9.75 -2.67
N SER A 10 8.00 -9.94 -3.57
CA SER A 10 8.20 -11.19 -4.32
C SER A 10 6.94 -11.70 -5.04
N GLY A 11 6.08 -10.78 -5.50
CA GLY A 11 4.80 -11.09 -6.13
C GLY A 11 3.63 -10.32 -5.53
N ALA A 12 2.41 -10.75 -5.82
CA ALA A 12 1.21 -10.08 -5.36
C ALA A 12 0.97 -10.28 -3.85
N VAL A 13 0.55 -9.22 -3.16
CA VAL A 13 0.06 -9.24 -1.77
C VAL A 13 -1.45 -9.07 -1.68
N THR A 14 -2.07 -8.63 -2.78
CA THR A 14 -3.53 -8.52 -2.91
C THR A 14 -3.97 -9.10 -4.25
N VAL A 15 -5.20 -9.63 -4.29
CA VAL A 15 -5.81 -10.16 -5.51
C VAL A 15 -7.32 -9.98 -5.47
N SER A 16 -7.92 -9.56 -6.58
CA SER A 16 -9.36 -9.46 -6.75
C SER A 16 -10.02 -10.82 -6.67
N HIS A 17 -11.09 -10.98 -5.89
CA HIS A 17 -11.88 -12.20 -5.91
C HIS A 17 -12.79 -12.23 -7.14
N PRO A 18 -12.98 -13.37 -7.84
CA PRO A 18 -13.86 -13.44 -9.01
C PRO A 18 -15.32 -13.04 -8.76
N GLN A 19 -15.75 -13.09 -7.49
CA GLN A 19 -17.10 -12.74 -7.07
C GLN A 19 -17.19 -11.34 -6.45
N ASP A 20 -16.09 -10.57 -6.39
CA ASP A 20 -16.13 -9.20 -5.87
C ASP A 20 -16.93 -8.31 -6.84
N PRO A 21 -17.99 -7.63 -6.35
CA PRO A 21 -18.81 -6.76 -7.19
C PRO A 21 -18.16 -5.41 -7.47
N ILE A 22 -17.04 -5.09 -6.81
CA ILE A 22 -16.40 -3.77 -6.87
C ILE A 22 -15.28 -3.79 -7.90
N SER A 23 -15.50 -3.09 -9.02
CA SER A 23 -14.48 -2.88 -10.06
C SER A 23 -13.51 -1.75 -9.71
N GLY A 24 -12.34 -1.73 -10.33
CA GLY A 24 -11.29 -0.72 -10.11
C GLY A 24 -10.58 -0.84 -8.76
N THR A 25 -10.58 -2.04 -8.17
CA THR A 25 -9.84 -2.40 -6.96
C THR A 25 -8.77 -3.43 -7.30
N VAL A 26 -7.74 -3.53 -6.45
CA VAL A 26 -6.70 -4.56 -6.53
C VAL A 26 -7.04 -5.78 -5.64
N GLY A 27 -8.29 -5.84 -5.16
CA GLY A 27 -8.78 -6.88 -4.26
C GLY A 27 -8.28 -6.76 -2.83
N GLY A 28 -8.46 -7.85 -2.09
CA GLY A 28 -8.09 -7.96 -0.68
C GLY A 28 -6.76 -8.68 -0.47
N PRO A 29 -6.24 -8.71 0.77
CA PRO A 29 -4.98 -9.38 1.11
C PRO A 29 -5.03 -10.89 0.82
N ILE A 30 -3.92 -11.43 0.30
CA ILE A 30 -3.74 -12.88 0.19
C ILE A 30 -3.51 -13.51 1.58
N LYS A 31 -3.58 -14.85 1.65
CA LYS A 31 -3.30 -15.57 2.89
C LYS A 31 -1.93 -15.18 3.46
N HIS A 32 -1.88 -15.02 4.78
CA HIS A 32 -0.68 -14.64 5.54
C HIS A 32 -0.12 -13.23 5.22
N CYS A 33 -0.88 -12.39 4.50
CA CYS A 33 -0.57 -10.97 4.36
C CYS A 33 -1.41 -10.14 5.32
N ALA A 34 -0.77 -9.31 6.13
CA ALA A 34 -1.41 -8.26 6.91
C ALA A 34 -1.22 -6.92 6.20
N ILE A 35 -2.30 -6.14 6.10
CA ILE A 35 -2.28 -4.80 5.52
C ILE A 35 -2.80 -3.80 6.56
N ARG A 36 -2.15 -2.64 6.65
CA ARG A 36 -2.61 -1.49 7.43
C ARG A 36 -2.47 -0.22 6.61
N LEU A 37 -3.23 0.81 6.99
CA LEU A 37 -3.03 2.16 6.50
C LEU A 37 -2.23 2.97 7.52
N LYS A 38 -1.35 3.84 7.01
CA LYS A 38 -0.65 4.87 7.80
C LYS A 38 -1.10 6.25 7.33
N ASP A 39 -1.33 7.15 8.27
CA ASP A 39 -1.68 8.55 7.97
C ASP A 39 -0.59 9.23 7.13
N LEU A 40 -1.03 10.06 6.18
CA LEU A 40 -0.18 10.98 5.42
C LEU A 40 -0.77 12.39 5.54
N PRO A 41 -0.60 13.06 6.70
CA PRO A 41 -1.19 14.38 6.94
C PRO A 41 -0.71 15.43 5.93
N ASP A 42 0.53 15.30 5.45
CA ASP A 42 1.12 16.22 4.45
C ASP A 42 0.43 16.13 3.07
N MET A 43 -0.32 15.06 2.82
CA MET A 43 -1.11 14.83 1.60
C MET A 43 -2.62 14.86 1.85
N ASP A 44 -3.05 15.21 3.07
CA ASP A 44 -4.46 15.17 3.51
C ASP A 44 -5.15 13.80 3.33
N TYR A 45 -4.39 12.71 3.56
CA TYR A 45 -4.94 11.36 3.69
C TYR A 45 -4.88 10.90 5.14
N ARG A 46 -6.04 10.53 5.70
CA ARG A 46 -6.15 10.01 7.07
C ARG A 46 -6.89 8.70 7.14
N ILE A 47 -6.47 7.84 8.05
CA ILE A 47 -7.16 6.57 8.37
C ILE A 47 -8.55 6.81 8.96
N THR A 48 -8.84 8.04 9.39
CA THR A 48 -10.15 8.46 9.91
C THR A 48 -11.08 9.02 8.83
N ASP A 49 -10.61 9.14 7.59
CA ASP A 49 -11.39 9.68 6.48
C ASP A 49 -12.69 8.93 6.23
N LYS A 50 -13.67 9.67 5.70
CA LYS A 50 -15.02 9.18 5.37
C LYS A 50 -15.30 9.36 3.87
N PRO A 51 -16.06 8.45 3.23
CA PRO A 51 -16.75 7.30 3.81
C PRO A 51 -15.83 6.14 4.20
N TYR A 52 -14.60 6.09 3.67
CA TYR A 52 -13.66 4.99 3.84
C TYR A 52 -12.26 5.52 4.22
N PRO A 53 -11.50 4.77 5.03
CA PRO A 53 -10.18 5.20 5.50
C PRO A 53 -9.17 5.25 4.34
N ARG A 54 -8.28 6.27 4.35
CA ARG A 54 -7.24 6.46 3.33
C ARG A 54 -5.86 6.60 3.98
N GLY A 55 -4.81 6.21 3.29
CA GLY A 55 -3.45 6.37 3.80
C GLY A 55 -2.42 5.59 3.00
N GLU A 56 -1.16 5.65 3.43
CA GLU A 56 -0.12 4.78 2.87
C GLU A 56 -0.45 3.32 3.17
N ILE A 57 -0.39 2.46 2.15
CA ILE A 57 -0.56 1.03 2.29
C ILE A 57 0.74 0.43 2.83
N CYS A 58 0.69 -0.10 4.06
CA CYS A 58 1.80 -0.83 4.63
C CYS A 58 1.45 -2.32 4.73
N MET A 59 2.39 -3.20 4.42
CA MET A 59 2.15 -4.64 4.32
C MET A 59 3.18 -5.46 5.06
N ARG A 60 2.74 -6.56 5.68
CA ARG A 60 3.61 -7.55 6.34
C ARG A 60 3.23 -8.95 5.86
N SER A 61 4.19 -9.70 5.35
CA SER A 61 3.98 -11.05 4.81
C SER A 61 5.30 -11.84 4.81
N PRO A 62 5.26 -13.18 4.93
CA PRO A 62 6.44 -14.02 4.74
C PRO A 62 7.13 -13.86 3.36
N CYS A 63 6.43 -13.30 2.36
CA CYS A 63 6.99 -13.08 1.02
C CYS A 63 7.75 -11.75 0.86
N ILE A 64 7.76 -10.90 1.90
CA ILE A 64 8.51 -9.65 1.88
C ILE A 64 10.01 -9.95 1.93
N THR A 65 10.77 -9.21 1.13
CA THR A 65 12.23 -9.27 1.09
C THR A 65 12.84 -9.11 2.50
N PRO A 66 13.94 -9.80 2.83
CA PRO A 66 14.68 -9.52 4.05
C PRO A 66 15.33 -8.13 4.05
N GLY A 67 15.35 -7.44 2.92
CA GLY A 67 15.85 -6.08 2.77
C GLY A 67 16.64 -5.86 1.48
N TYR A 68 17.23 -4.67 1.37
CA TYR A 68 18.12 -4.33 0.26
C TYR A 68 19.55 -4.79 0.53
N PHE A 69 20.17 -5.39 -0.49
CA PHE A 69 21.52 -5.94 -0.39
C PHE A 69 22.56 -4.87 -0.04
N MET A 70 23.33 -5.12 1.04
CA MET A 70 24.35 -4.20 1.58
C MET A 70 23.82 -2.78 1.90
N ARG A 71 22.51 -2.63 2.11
CA ARG A 71 21.85 -1.34 2.35
C ARG A 71 20.91 -1.41 3.56
N PRO A 72 21.45 -1.65 4.77
CA PRO A 72 20.63 -1.70 5.99
C PRO A 72 19.91 -0.39 6.28
N ASP A 73 20.48 0.75 5.86
CA ASP A 73 19.86 2.07 5.92
C ASP A 73 18.54 2.12 5.13
N LYS A 74 18.56 1.60 3.90
CA LYS A 74 17.36 1.55 3.05
C LYS A 74 16.38 0.48 3.48
N THR A 75 16.87 -0.62 4.03
CA THR A 75 16.00 -1.65 4.62
C THR A 75 15.22 -1.09 5.79
N ALA A 76 15.87 -0.37 6.71
CA ALA A 76 15.21 0.25 7.86
C ALA A 76 14.29 1.42 7.48
N GLU A 77 14.56 2.10 6.36
CA GLU A 77 13.65 3.11 5.79
C GLU A 77 12.38 2.48 5.21
N ALA A 78 12.52 1.31 4.56
CA ALA A 78 11.41 0.65 3.88
C ALA A 78 10.59 -0.27 4.79
N ILE A 79 11.23 -0.94 5.76
CA ILE A 79 10.60 -1.92 6.65
C ILE A 79 10.76 -1.42 8.09
N ASP A 80 9.62 -1.20 8.77
CA ASP A 80 9.62 -0.71 10.15
C ASP A 80 9.98 -1.78 11.18
N SER A 81 10.09 -1.37 12.45
CA SER A 81 10.40 -2.27 13.57
C SER A 81 9.34 -3.34 13.85
N GLU A 82 8.13 -3.17 13.30
CA GLU A 82 7.05 -4.16 13.39
C GLU A 82 7.03 -5.12 12.18
N GLY A 83 7.93 -4.92 11.22
CA GLY A 83 8.08 -5.73 10.02
C GLY A 83 7.13 -5.35 8.89
N PHE A 84 6.51 -4.16 8.93
CA PHE A 84 5.70 -3.68 7.82
C PHE A 84 6.58 -2.95 6.79
N LEU A 85 6.44 -3.36 5.53
CA LEU A 85 6.96 -2.66 4.37
C LEU A 85 6.07 -1.46 4.04
N HIS A 86 6.67 -0.28 3.98
CA HIS A 86 6.09 0.97 3.49
C HIS A 86 6.13 1.01 1.96
N SER A 87 4.98 0.83 1.30
CA SER A 87 4.96 0.74 -0.16
C SER A 87 5.19 2.08 -0.86
N GLY A 88 4.92 3.21 -0.18
CA GLY A 88 4.83 4.52 -0.81
C GLY A 88 3.59 4.69 -1.71
N ASP A 89 2.64 3.76 -1.70
CA ASP A 89 1.34 3.87 -2.38
C ASP A 89 0.27 4.33 -1.39
N VAL A 90 -0.58 5.27 -1.82
CA VAL A 90 -1.77 5.67 -1.08
C VAL A 90 -2.94 4.82 -1.53
N GLY A 91 -3.70 4.27 -0.58
CA GLY A 91 -4.89 3.49 -0.86
C GLY A 91 -6.08 3.85 0.00
N VAL A 92 -7.24 3.36 -0.43
CA VAL A 92 -8.48 3.31 0.33
C VAL A 92 -8.89 1.85 0.54
N ILE A 93 -9.36 1.51 1.73
CA ILE A 93 -9.87 0.17 2.06
C ILE A 93 -11.40 0.22 2.14
N PHE A 94 -12.07 -0.59 1.32
CA PHE A 94 -13.52 -0.75 1.33
C PHE A 94 -13.99 -1.73 2.43
N PRO A 95 -15.29 -1.75 2.81
CA PRO A 95 -15.80 -2.62 3.87
C PRO A 95 -15.62 -4.11 3.62
N ASN A 96 -15.53 -4.55 2.37
CA ASN A 96 -15.23 -5.94 1.99
C ASN A 96 -13.72 -6.27 2.05
N GLY A 97 -12.87 -5.33 2.47
CA GLY A 97 -11.42 -5.47 2.52
C GLY A 97 -10.71 -5.22 1.19
N ALA A 98 -11.45 -4.91 0.12
CA ALA A 98 -10.84 -4.57 -1.17
C ALA A 98 -10.11 -3.23 -1.09
N ILE A 99 -8.98 -3.14 -1.78
CA ILE A 99 -8.13 -1.95 -1.78
C ILE A 99 -8.21 -1.28 -3.14
N LYS A 100 -8.28 0.05 -3.17
CA LYS A 100 -8.06 0.83 -4.38
C LYS A 100 -6.88 1.75 -4.18
N ILE A 101 -5.93 1.70 -5.12
CA ILE A 101 -4.78 2.60 -5.14
C ILE A 101 -5.26 3.97 -5.63
N LEU A 102 -4.85 5.02 -4.92
CA LEU A 102 -5.25 6.40 -5.18
C LEU A 102 -4.10 7.25 -5.72
N ASP A 103 -2.90 7.09 -5.15
CA ASP A 103 -1.76 7.98 -5.43
C ASP A 103 -0.42 7.32 -5.01
N ARG A 104 0.70 8.02 -5.25
CA ARG A 104 2.06 7.67 -4.81
C ARG A 104 2.60 8.75 -3.89
N SER A 105 2.84 8.42 -2.62
CA SER A 105 3.37 9.37 -1.63
C SER A 105 4.79 9.87 -1.96
N LYS A 106 5.57 9.07 -2.68
CA LYS A 106 6.95 9.42 -3.08
C LYS A 106 7.05 10.18 -4.42
N ASN A 107 5.96 10.38 -5.16
CA ASN A 107 5.97 11.04 -6.47
C ASN A 107 5.34 12.45 -6.47
N ILE A 108 5.35 13.17 -5.34
CA ILE A 108 4.91 14.57 -5.28
C ILE A 108 5.93 15.49 -5.97
N PHE A 109 6.08 15.36 -7.28
CA PHE A 109 6.46 16.49 -8.12
C PHE A 109 5.20 17.34 -8.29
N LYS A 110 5.01 18.31 -7.41
CA LYS A 110 4.20 19.48 -7.75
C LYS A 110 4.85 20.09 -8.99
N LEU A 111 4.22 19.98 -10.16
CA LEU A 111 4.49 20.92 -11.24
C LEU A 111 4.11 22.29 -10.71
N SER A 112 5.10 23.05 -10.24
CA SER A 112 4.96 24.43 -9.78
C SER A 112 4.86 25.41 -10.95
N GLN A 113 4.25 25.00 -12.06
CA GLN A 113 3.91 25.91 -13.15
C GLN A 113 2.48 25.60 -13.58
N GLY A 114 1.58 26.42 -13.03
CA GLY A 114 0.38 26.77 -13.76
C GLY A 114 0.79 27.64 -14.95
N GLU A 115 0.20 27.31 -16.09
CA GLU A 115 -0.31 28.30 -17.04
C GLU A 115 -1.80 28.02 -17.22
#